data_AF-E8WLY3-F1
#
_entry.id   AF-E8WLY3-F1
#
_cell.length_a   1.000
_cell.length_b   1.000
_cell.length_c   1.000
_cell.angle_alpha   90.00
_cell.angle_beta   90.00
_cell.angle_gamma   90.00
#
_symmetry.space_group_name_H-M   'P 1'
#
loop_
_entity.id
_entity.type
_entity.pdbx_description
1 polymer ?
#
loop_
_entity_poly.entity_id
_entity_poly.type
_entity_poly.pdbx_seq_one_letter_code
_entity_poly.pdbx_strand_id
1 'polypeptide(L)'
;MADLISWGFWISLFVVSYFVGICKEKAHLKSIVQREKALISLPALSMKCPEELPVARAELVYGNVVIGGDFFKQIVASLASVFGMRISVAEAMMDRARREAVLRMKEKAVGADAILNVRIEGLKIGERKKITGIEAMACGTAIYYAK
;
A
#
# COMPACT_ATOMS: atom_id res chain seq x y z
N MET A 1 0.24 -41.32 21.62
CA MET A 1 0.51 -40.14 22.48
C MET A 1 1.52 -39.17 21.84
N ALA A 2 2.64 -39.66 21.30
CA ALA A 2 3.62 -38.81 20.60
C ALA A 2 3.02 -38.01 19.42
N ASP A 3 2.11 -38.63 18.66
CA ASP A 3 1.48 -37.95 17.52
C ASP A 3 0.59 -36.78 17.95
N LEU A 4 -0.16 -36.92 19.06
CA LEU A 4 -1.04 -35.86 19.55
C LEU A 4 -0.24 -34.60 19.96
N ILE A 5 0.95 -34.82 20.54
CA ILE A 5 1.86 -33.74 20.95
C ILE A 5 2.47 -33.06 19.72
N SER A 6 2.89 -33.84 18.72
CA SER A 6 3.42 -33.31 17.45
C SER A 6 2.39 -32.46 16.72
N TRP A 7 1.15 -32.94 16.59
CA TRP A 7 0.05 -32.19 15.98
C TRP A 7 -0.28 -30.91 16.76
N GLY A 8 -0.31 -30.99 18.10
CA GLY A 8 -0.53 -29.82 18.95
C GLY A 8 0.53 -28.73 18.74
N PHE A 9 1.81 -29.11 18.59
CA PHE A 9 2.89 -28.19 18.30
C PHE A 9 2.71 -27.47 16.95
N TRP A 10 2.47 -28.22 15.87
CA TRP A 10 2.26 -27.63 14.54
C TRP A 10 1.04 -26.70 14.48
N ILE A 11 -0.06 -27.10 15.11
CA ILE A 11 -1.27 -26.26 15.20
C ILE A 11 -0.97 -24.98 15.97
N SER A 12 -0.23 -25.05 17.08
CA SER A 12 0.12 -23.86 17.86
C SER A 12 0.95 -22.86 17.04
N LEU A 13 1.95 -23.34 16.29
CA LEU A 13 2.77 -22.48 15.42
C LEU A 13 1.93 -21.83 14.31
N PHE A 14 1.02 -22.59 13.72
CA PHE A 14 0.10 -22.07 12.70
C PHE A 14 -0.79 -20.95 13.25
N VAL A 15 -1.39 -21.18 14.42
CA VAL A 15 -2.26 -20.20 15.08
C VAL A 15 -1.48 -18.92 15.44
N VAL A 16 -0.29 -19.05 16.03
CA VAL A 16 0.56 -17.89 16.36
C VAL A 16 0.92 -17.11 15.10
N SER A 17 1.32 -17.81 14.02
CA SER A 17 1.69 -17.17 12.75
C SER A 17 0.53 -16.38 12.13
N TYR A 18 -0.69 -16.93 12.20
CA TYR A 18 -1.90 -16.27 11.75
C TYR A 18 -2.19 -14.98 12.53
N PHE A 19 -2.15 -15.04 13.87
CA PHE A 19 -2.40 -13.86 14.71
C PHE A 19 -1.33 -12.78 14.52
N VAL A 20 -0.05 -13.16 14.45
CA VAL A 20 1.05 -12.21 14.19
C VAL A 20 0.85 -11.53 12.83
N GLY A 21 0.45 -12.26 11.80
CA GLY A 21 0.13 -11.69 10.48
C GLY A 21 -0.95 -10.61 10.55
N ILE A 22 -2.07 -10.92 11.21
CA ILE A 22 -3.18 -9.97 11.40
C ILE A 22 -2.74 -8.73 12.18
N CYS A 23 -1.99 -8.91 13.28
CA CYS A 23 -1.53 -7.80 14.09
C CYS A 23 -0.62 -6.86 13.30
N LYS A 24 0.33 -7.41 12.53
CA LYS A 24 1.23 -6.60 11.69
C LYS A 24 0.49 -5.86 10.59
N GLU A 25 -0.51 -6.47 9.98
CA GLU A 25 -1.34 -5.81 8.98
C GLU A 25 -2.14 -4.65 9.58
N LYS A 26 -2.83 -4.87 10.71
CA LYS A 26 -3.58 -3.83 11.41
C LYS A 26 -2.68 -2.67 11.84
N ALA A 27 -1.50 -2.99 12.38
CA ALA A 27 -0.52 -1.99 12.78
C ALA A 27 -0.04 -1.15 11.57
N HIS A 28 0.20 -1.80 10.43
CA HIS A 28 0.61 -1.10 9.23
C HIS A 28 -0.50 -0.21 8.65
N LEU A 29 -1.76 -0.68 8.62
CA LEU A 29 -2.89 0.15 8.21
C LEU A 29 -3.05 1.37 9.11
N LYS A 30 -2.87 1.20 10.43
CA LYS A 30 -2.86 2.31 11.39
C LYS A 30 -1.74 3.32 11.09
N SER A 31 -0.54 2.84 10.76
CA SER A 31 0.59 3.69 10.35
C SER A 31 0.29 4.49 9.08
N ILE A 32 -0.32 3.88 8.06
CA ILE A 32 -0.75 4.58 6.84
C ILE A 32 -1.68 5.74 7.19
N VAL A 33 -2.75 5.47 7.95
CA VAL A 33 -3.72 6.51 8.34
C VAL A 33 -3.08 7.64 9.13
N GLN A 34 -2.13 7.32 10.02
CA GLN A 34 -1.42 8.33 10.79
C GLN A 34 -0.57 9.24 9.89
N ARG A 35 0.15 8.65 8.92
CA ARG A 35 0.99 9.41 7.99
C ARG A 35 0.17 10.23 6.98
N GLU A 36 -0.98 9.73 6.55
CA GLU A 36 -1.91 10.49 5.70
C GLU A 36 -2.39 11.77 6.40
N LYS A 37 -2.71 11.67 7.69
CA LYS A 37 -3.08 12.83 8.50
C LYS A 37 -1.92 13.81 8.67
N ALA A 38 -0.71 13.30 8.89
CA ALA A 38 0.48 14.14 9.04
C ALA A 38 0.85 14.90 7.76
N LEU A 39 0.59 14.30 6.59
CA LEU A 39 0.94 14.85 5.28
C LEU A 39 -0.27 15.46 4.54
N ILE A 40 -1.34 15.81 5.27
CA ILE A 40 -2.56 16.36 4.67
C ILE A 40 -2.34 17.77 4.09
N SER A 41 -1.38 18.51 4.65
CA SER A 41 -1.03 19.87 4.21
C SER A 41 -0.35 19.93 2.85
N LEU A 42 0.22 18.81 2.37
CA LEU A 42 0.88 18.73 1.08
C LEU A 42 -0.12 18.22 0.02
N PRO A 43 -0.69 19.07 -0.85
CA PRO A 43 -1.60 18.61 -1.89
C PRO A 43 -0.86 17.80 -2.96
N ALA A 44 -1.46 16.68 -3.36
CA ALA A 44 -0.98 15.82 -4.45
C ALA A 44 -2.06 15.77 -5.54
N LEU A 45 -1.86 16.51 -6.62
CA LEU A 45 -2.85 16.76 -7.66
C LEU A 45 -2.48 16.05 -8.96
N SER A 46 -3.46 15.39 -9.58
CA SER A 46 -3.28 14.73 -10.88
C SER A 46 -3.27 15.71 -12.07
N MET A 47 -3.72 16.95 -11.85
CA MET A 47 -3.77 18.01 -12.86
C MET A 47 -2.41 18.71 -13.05
N LYS A 48 -2.27 19.38 -14.20
CA LYS A 48 -1.15 20.31 -14.45
C LYS A 48 -1.45 21.64 -13.75
N CYS A 49 -0.38 22.40 -13.43
CA CYS A 49 -0.37 23.63 -12.63
C CYS A 49 -1.66 24.46 -12.73
N PRO A 50 -2.44 24.58 -11.63
CA PRO A 50 -3.64 25.42 -11.65
C PRO A 50 -3.32 26.91 -11.58
N GLU A 51 -2.13 27.31 -11.13
CA GLU A 51 -1.75 28.70 -10.88
C GLU A 51 -0.49 29.09 -11.66
N GLU A 52 -0.49 30.31 -12.21
CA GLU A 52 0.66 30.95 -12.90
C GLU A 52 1.62 31.61 -11.90
N LEU A 53 1.82 31.01 -10.73
CA LEU A 53 2.76 31.53 -9.74
C LEU A 53 4.20 31.27 -10.20
N PRO A 54 5.13 32.21 -9.93
CA PRO A 54 6.54 32.01 -10.24
C PRO A 54 7.09 30.82 -9.44
N VAL A 55 7.59 29.81 -10.14
CA VAL A 55 8.18 28.61 -9.54
C VAL A 55 9.66 28.85 -9.26
N ALA A 56 10.05 28.75 -8.00
CA ALA A 56 11.46 28.86 -7.59
C ALA A 56 12.24 27.56 -7.84
N ARG A 57 11.61 26.41 -7.59
CA ARG A 57 12.21 25.08 -7.74
C ARG A 57 11.16 24.04 -8.10
N ALA A 58 11.52 23.11 -8.97
CA ALA A 58 10.69 21.97 -9.31
C ALA A 58 11.53 20.69 -9.31
N GLU A 59 10.99 19.62 -8.72
CA GLU A 59 11.70 18.34 -8.59
C GLU A 59 10.79 17.15 -8.90
N LEU A 60 11.30 16.18 -9.64
CA LEU A 60 10.59 14.92 -9.84
C LEU A 60 10.67 14.09 -8.56
N VAL A 61 9.52 13.75 -7.99
CA VAL A 61 9.40 12.91 -6.79
C VAL A 61 8.63 11.64 -7.12
N TYR A 62 9.05 10.54 -6.51
CA TYR A 62 8.43 9.24 -6.72
C TYR A 62 8.49 8.39 -5.45
N GLY A 63 7.46 7.58 -5.26
CA GLY A 63 7.34 6.60 -4.19
C GLY A 63 6.93 5.25 -4.74
N ASN A 64 7.60 4.20 -4.29
CA ASN A 64 7.32 2.83 -4.71
C ASN A 64 7.14 1.93 -3.49
N VAL A 65 6.29 0.93 -3.64
CA VAL A 65 6.07 -0.11 -2.63
C VAL A 65 5.68 -1.41 -3.29
N VAL A 66 6.16 -2.50 -2.69
CA VAL A 66 5.69 -3.85 -3.00
C VAL A 66 5.02 -4.40 -1.75
N ILE A 67 3.76 -4.80 -1.89
CA ILE A 67 3.01 -5.50 -0.84
C ILE A 67 2.90 -6.97 -1.23
N GLY A 68 3.48 -7.83 -0.40
CA GLY A 68 3.36 -9.28 -0.54
C GLY A 68 1.94 -9.77 -0.24
N GLY A 69 1.52 -10.79 -0.97
CA GLY A 69 0.24 -11.45 -0.76
C GLY A 69 0.22 -12.26 0.54
N ASP A 70 -0.87 -12.16 1.28
CA ASP A 70 -1.09 -12.98 2.48
C ASP A 70 -1.67 -14.34 2.11
N PHE A 71 -0.90 -15.41 2.36
CA PHE A 71 -1.28 -16.79 2.07
C PHE A 71 -2.60 -17.18 2.74
N PHE A 72 -2.84 -16.77 3.98
CA PHE A 72 -4.07 -17.12 4.71
C PHE A 72 -5.29 -16.45 4.07
N LYS A 73 -5.15 -15.19 3.65
CA LYS A 73 -6.24 -14.48 2.97
C LYS A 73 -6.53 -15.03 1.60
N GLN A 74 -5.54 -15.55 0.89
CA GLN A 74 -5.76 -16.25 -0.37
C GLN A 74 -6.58 -17.53 -0.17
N ILE A 75 -6.29 -18.32 0.87
CA ILE A 75 -7.09 -19.51 1.20
C ILE A 75 -8.52 -19.12 1.53
N VAL A 76 -8.72 -18.13 2.41
CA VAL A 76 -10.06 -17.64 2.76
C VAL A 76 -10.79 -17.10 1.53
N ALA A 77 -10.11 -16.34 0.66
CA ALA A 77 -10.69 -15.85 -0.59
C ALA A 77 -11.08 -17.00 -1.53
N SER A 78 -10.28 -18.07 -1.62
CA SER A 78 -10.59 -19.23 -2.45
C SER A 78 -11.85 -19.94 -1.94
N LEU A 79 -12.00 -20.12 -0.63
CA LEU A 79 -13.20 -20.71 -0.03
C LEU A 79 -14.41 -19.80 -0.21
N ALA A 80 -14.24 -18.50 0.00
CA ALA A 80 -15.28 -17.49 -0.19
C ALA A 80 -15.76 -17.39 -1.65
N SER A 81 -14.87 -17.61 -2.61
CA SER A 81 -15.19 -17.57 -4.05
C SER A 81 -16.13 -18.69 -4.49
N VAL A 82 -16.10 -19.85 -3.81
CA VAL A 82 -17.05 -20.96 -4.05
C VAL A 82 -18.48 -20.52 -3.74
N PHE A 83 -18.65 -19.59 -2.80
CA PHE A 83 -19.94 -19.01 -2.42
C PHE A 83 -20.27 -17.71 -3.20
N GLY A 84 -19.50 -17.37 -4.23
CA GLY A 84 -19.75 -16.19 -5.07
C GLY A 84 -19.45 -14.83 -4.41
N MET A 85 -18.68 -14.79 -3.32
CA MET A 85 -18.31 -13.53 -2.66
C MET A 85 -17.26 -12.73 -3.45
N ARG A 86 -17.36 -11.39 -3.42
CA ARG A 86 -16.47 -10.46 -4.13
C ARG A 86 -15.01 -10.58 -3.65
N ILE A 87 -14.05 -10.46 -4.57
CA ILE A 87 -12.59 -10.59 -4.32
C ILE A 87 -12.05 -9.34 -3.59
N SER A 88 -12.39 -9.18 -2.32
CA SER A 88 -11.97 -8.05 -1.48
C SER A 88 -10.47 -8.03 -1.21
N VAL A 89 -9.79 -9.19 -1.22
CA VAL A 89 -8.38 -9.30 -0.83
C VAL A 89 -7.44 -8.60 -1.81
N ALA A 90 -7.65 -8.78 -3.12
CA ALA A 90 -6.83 -8.13 -4.15
C ALA A 90 -7.07 -6.61 -4.18
N GLU A 91 -8.34 -6.20 -4.08
CA GLU A 91 -8.72 -4.78 -4.00
C GLU A 91 -8.10 -4.10 -2.76
N ALA A 92 -8.20 -4.73 -1.59
CA ALA A 92 -7.63 -4.20 -0.35
C ALA A 92 -6.10 -4.10 -0.39
N MET A 93 -5.42 -5.08 -0.98
CA MET A 93 -3.96 -5.01 -1.18
C MET A 93 -3.57 -3.89 -2.15
N MET A 94 -4.33 -3.71 -3.23
CA MET A 94 -4.06 -2.66 -4.22
C MET A 94 -4.30 -1.27 -3.64
N ASP A 95 -5.39 -1.05 -2.90
CA ASP A 95 -5.67 0.20 -2.21
C ASP A 95 -4.54 0.57 -1.25
N ARG A 96 -4.15 -0.39 -0.39
CA ARG A 96 -3.05 -0.22 0.55
C ARG A 96 -1.73 0.11 -0.15
N ALA A 97 -1.41 -0.57 -1.25
CA ALA A 97 -0.19 -0.33 -2.02
C ALA A 97 -0.19 1.08 -2.62
N ARG A 98 -1.31 1.52 -3.21
CA ARG A 98 -1.43 2.87 -3.78
C ARG A 98 -1.25 3.94 -2.72
N ARG A 99 -1.91 3.79 -1.57
CA ARG A 99 -1.82 4.74 -0.45
C ARG A 99 -0.39 4.84 0.08
N GLU A 100 0.27 3.71 0.28
CA GLU A 100 1.66 3.66 0.74
C GLU A 100 2.63 4.26 -0.29
N ALA A 101 2.43 4.01 -1.59
CA ALA A 101 3.25 4.61 -2.65
C ALA A 101 3.13 6.14 -2.67
N VAL A 102 1.91 6.66 -2.56
CA VAL A 102 1.65 8.11 -2.49
C VAL A 102 2.25 8.72 -1.23
N LEU A 103 2.14 8.04 -0.08
CA LEU A 103 2.76 8.49 1.17
C LEU A 103 4.28 8.61 1.03
N ARG A 104 4.95 7.59 0.49
CA ARG A 104 6.40 7.61 0.26
C ARG A 104 6.83 8.70 -0.72
N MET A 105 6.01 8.97 -1.73
CA MET A 105 6.24 10.10 -2.65
C MET A 105 6.14 11.44 -1.91
N LYS A 106 5.11 11.62 -1.07
CA LYS A 106 4.91 12.81 -0.25
C LYS A 106 6.02 13.01 0.79
N GLU A 107 6.48 11.95 1.43
CA GLU A 107 7.59 11.99 2.40
C GLU A 107 8.90 12.52 1.79
N LYS A 108 9.12 12.32 0.48
CA LYS A 108 10.28 12.88 -0.24
C LYS A 108 10.12 14.35 -0.64
N ALA A 109 8.91 14.89 -0.56
CA ALA A 109 8.55 16.25 -0.95
C ALA A 109 8.12 17.10 0.25
N VAL A 110 8.57 16.76 1.46
CA VAL A 110 8.26 17.53 2.67
C VAL A 110 8.84 18.93 2.52
N GLY A 111 7.96 19.94 2.61
CA GLY A 111 8.31 21.35 2.43
C GLY A 111 8.01 21.91 1.04
N ALA A 112 7.58 21.08 0.09
CA ALA A 112 6.99 21.56 -1.16
C ALA A 112 5.61 22.19 -0.92
N ASP A 113 5.20 23.13 -1.77
CA ASP A 113 3.87 23.74 -1.70
C ASP A 113 2.82 22.82 -2.32
N ALA A 114 3.19 22.09 -3.39
CA ALA A 114 2.32 21.11 -4.03
C ALA A 114 3.11 20.04 -4.79
N ILE A 115 2.51 18.86 -4.96
CA ILE A 115 2.95 17.85 -5.94
C ILE A 115 1.94 17.81 -7.08
N LEU A 116 2.39 18.11 -8.30
CA LEU A 116 1.56 18.20 -9.48
C LEU A 116 1.78 17.04 -10.45
N ASN A 117 0.83 16.89 -11.38
CA ASN A 117 0.82 15.86 -12.41
C ASN A 117 1.06 14.46 -11.84
N VAL A 118 0.45 14.16 -10.70
CA VAL A 118 0.61 12.87 -10.05
C VAL A 118 0.06 11.76 -10.95
N ARG A 119 0.87 10.70 -11.10
CA ARG A 119 0.52 9.47 -11.80
C ARG A 119 0.79 8.30 -10.88
N ILE A 120 -0.14 7.35 -10.85
CA ILE A 120 -0.04 6.15 -10.02
C ILE A 120 -0.19 4.96 -10.94
N GLU A 121 0.82 4.10 -10.95
CA GLU A 121 0.85 2.84 -11.68
C GLU A 121 0.84 1.67 -10.70
N GLY A 122 0.23 0.57 -11.12
CA GLY A 122 0.13 -0.65 -10.32
C GLY A 122 0.42 -1.87 -11.18
N LEU A 123 1.28 -2.75 -10.68
CA LEU A 123 1.68 -3.98 -11.34
C LEU A 123 1.36 -5.16 -10.42
N LYS A 124 0.78 -6.21 -10.99
CA LYS A 124 0.60 -7.48 -10.29
C LYS A 124 1.89 -8.28 -10.37
N ILE A 125 2.41 -8.69 -9.22
CA ILE A 125 3.55 -9.61 -9.12
C ILE A 125 3.00 -11.02 -8.87
N GLY A 126 3.46 -11.99 -9.68
CA GLY A 126 3.11 -13.40 -9.54
C GLY A 126 2.56 -14.05 -10.82
N GLU A 127 2.29 -15.35 -10.75
CA GLU A 127 1.74 -16.11 -11.86
C GLU A 127 0.30 -15.69 -12.20
N ARG A 128 -0.13 -15.94 -13.45
CA ARG A 128 -1.46 -15.53 -13.97
C ARG A 128 -2.61 -15.81 -12.99
N LYS A 129 -2.60 -16.97 -12.30
CA LYS A 129 -3.69 -17.40 -11.40
C LYS A 129 -3.51 -17.04 -9.92
N LYS A 130 -2.32 -16.63 -9.46
CA LYS A 130 -2.05 -16.33 -8.04
C LYS A 130 -1.41 -14.95 -7.88
N ILE A 131 -2.03 -14.07 -7.10
CA ILE A 131 -1.48 -12.75 -6.78
C ILE A 131 -0.48 -12.92 -5.64
N THR A 132 0.81 -13.10 -5.93
CA THR A 132 1.83 -13.23 -4.89
C THR A 132 2.28 -11.89 -4.34
N GLY A 133 2.01 -10.80 -5.06
CA GLY A 133 2.18 -9.44 -4.57
C GLY A 133 1.60 -8.40 -5.51
N ILE A 134 1.56 -7.16 -5.05
CA ILE A 134 1.19 -5.99 -5.83
C ILE A 134 2.28 -4.93 -5.64
N GLU A 135 2.80 -4.43 -6.74
CA GLU A 135 3.63 -3.25 -6.77
C GLU A 135 2.77 -2.03 -7.11
N ALA A 136 3.01 -0.94 -6.40
CA ALA A 136 2.47 0.37 -6.74
C ALA A 136 3.59 1.40 -6.78
N MET A 137 3.56 2.23 -7.81
CA MET A 137 4.46 3.37 -8.00
C MET A 137 3.64 4.64 -8.17
N ALA A 138 3.98 5.67 -7.42
CA ALA A 138 3.45 7.01 -7.58
C ALA A 138 4.59 7.94 -8.00
N CYS A 139 4.38 8.79 -9.00
CA CYS A 139 5.32 9.82 -9.42
C CYS A 139 4.61 11.14 -9.67
N GLY A 140 5.32 12.25 -9.52
CA GLY A 140 4.82 13.60 -9.77
C GLY A 140 5.93 14.64 -9.63
N THR A 141 5.59 15.91 -9.82
CA THR A 141 6.54 17.02 -9.71
C THR A 141 6.25 17.83 -8.47
N ALA A 142 7.16 17.83 -7.50
CA ALA A 142 7.11 18.71 -6.35
C ALA A 142 7.49 20.13 -6.77
N ILE A 143 6.68 21.11 -6.39
CA ILE A 143 6.84 22.53 -6.75
C ILE A 143 7.02 23.34 -5.48
N TYR A 144 7.96 24.27 -5.54
CA TYR A 144 8.22 25.29 -4.54
C TYR A 144 8.02 26.65 -5.20
N TYR A 145 7.01 27.39 -4.77
CA TYR A 145 6.72 28.72 -5.30
C TYR A 145 7.69 29.75 -4.72
N ALA A 146 8.02 30.77 -5.50
CA ALA A 146 8.75 31.92 -4.99
C ALA A 146 7.84 32.70 -4.04
N LYS A 147 8.34 32.97 -2.82
CA LYS A 147 7.65 33.79 -1.82
C LYS A 147 7.89 35.28 -2.07
#